data_AF-A0A1B8TH75-F1
#
_entry.id   AF-A0A1B8TH75-F1
#
_cell.length_a   1.000
_cell.length_b   1.000
_cell.length_c   1.000
_cell.angle_alpha   90.00
_cell.angle_beta   90.00
_cell.angle_gamma   90.00
#
_symmetry.space_group_name_H-M   'P 1'
#
loop_
_entity.id
_entity.type
_entity.pdbx_description
1 polymer ?
#
loop_
_entity_poly.entity_id
_entity_poly.type
_entity_poly.pdbx_seq_one_letter_code
_entity_poly.pdbx_strand_id
1 'polypeptide(L)'
;MNKHTVRSPEDALAYVTDCTLATVTDLASLSRPPKHELQRQIDIAQAAIDWMDRFGVDYSSTRAADVKALGGKVAVWAEQFKKTP
;
A
#
# COMPACT_ATOMS: atom_id res chain seq x y z
N MET A 1 -7.93 -2.93 6.45
CA MET A 1 -7.85 -3.94 7.53
C MET A 1 -7.85 -3.26 8.90
N ASN A 2 -8.46 -3.86 9.91
CA ASN A 2 -8.56 -3.27 11.25
C ASN A 2 -7.58 -3.93 12.23
N LYS A 3 -7.01 -3.17 13.17
CA LYS A 3 -6.02 -3.70 14.14
C LYS A 3 -6.52 -4.92 14.94
N HIS A 4 -7.79 -4.93 15.33
CA HIS A 4 -8.36 -5.99 16.18
C HIS A 4 -8.56 -7.34 15.45
N THR A 5 -8.41 -7.36 14.12
CA THR A 5 -8.51 -8.60 13.33
C THR A 5 -7.16 -9.30 13.18
N VAL A 6 -6.06 -8.71 13.65
CA VAL A 6 -4.71 -9.28 13.58
C VAL A 6 -4.56 -10.41 14.59
N ARG A 7 -4.35 -11.64 14.13
CA ARG A 7 -4.19 -12.85 14.94
C ARG A 7 -2.90 -13.60 14.66
N SER A 8 -2.25 -13.34 13.53
CA SER A 8 -0.99 -13.96 13.15
C SER A 8 0.06 -12.95 12.65
N PRO A 9 1.33 -13.37 12.49
CA PRO A 9 2.35 -12.54 11.84
C PRO A 9 2.00 -12.15 10.41
N GLU A 10 1.32 -13.02 9.67
CA GLU A 10 0.84 -12.76 8.30
C GLU A 10 -0.21 -11.65 8.30
N ASP A 11 -1.18 -11.72 9.23
CA ASP A 11 -2.17 -10.66 9.42
C ASP A 11 -1.50 -9.33 9.78
N ALA A 12 -0.42 -9.38 10.58
CA ALA A 12 0.31 -8.18 10.97
C ALA A 12 1.02 -7.54 9.76
N LEU A 13 1.61 -8.34 8.87
CA LEU A 13 2.22 -7.85 7.64
C LEU A 13 1.14 -7.24 6.72
N ALA A 14 0.00 -7.90 6.53
CA ALA A 14 -1.11 -7.39 5.74
C ALA A 14 -1.67 -6.07 6.32
N TYR A 15 -1.82 -6.00 7.65
CA TYR A 15 -2.29 -4.80 8.34
C TYR A 15 -1.33 -3.62 8.18
N VAL A 16 -0.04 -3.83 8.44
CA VAL A 16 0.97 -2.77 8.29
C VAL A 16 1.06 -2.31 6.84
N THR A 17 1.01 -3.22 5.88
CA THR A 17 0.99 -2.87 4.45
C THR A 17 -0.22 -2.01 4.09
N ASP A 18 -1.42 -2.36 4.58
CA ASP A 18 -2.63 -1.56 4.33
C ASP A 18 -2.54 -0.15 4.95
N CYS A 19 -1.93 -0.02 6.13
CA CYS A 19 -1.65 1.29 6.75
C CYS A 19 -0.63 2.11 5.94
N THR A 20 0.42 1.47 5.42
CA THR A 20 1.39 2.13 4.54
C THR A 20 0.73 2.60 3.25
N LEU A 21 -0.12 1.77 2.64
CA LEU A 21 -0.88 2.14 1.43
C LEU A 21 -1.85 3.29 1.69
N ALA A 22 -2.50 3.33 2.86
CA ALA A 22 -3.31 4.49 3.25
C ALA A 22 -2.45 5.77 3.39
N THR A 23 -1.23 5.66 3.91
CA THR A 23 -0.30 6.81 3.95
C THR A 23 0.08 7.26 2.54
N VAL A 24 0.30 6.32 1.61
CA VAL A 24 0.54 6.64 0.19
C VAL A 24 -0.63 7.40 -0.41
N THR A 25 -1.88 6.99 -0.16
CA THR A 25 -3.06 7.71 -0.67
C THR A 25 -3.12 9.13 -0.13
N ASP A 26 -2.91 9.30 1.17
CA ASP A 26 -2.97 10.61 1.83
C ASP A 26 -1.91 11.55 1.25
N LEU A 27 -0.66 11.08 1.15
CA LEU A 27 0.45 11.87 0.62
C LEU A 27 0.28 12.20 -0.87
N ALA A 28 -0.16 11.24 -1.69
CA ALA A 28 -0.38 11.43 -3.11
C ALA A 28 -1.54 12.41 -3.41
N SER A 29 -2.53 12.50 -2.51
CA SER A 29 -3.69 13.37 -2.65
C SER A 29 -3.43 14.85 -2.33
N LEU A 30 -2.27 15.17 -1.73
CA LEU A 30 -1.89 16.54 -1.40
C LEU A 30 -1.70 17.38 -2.67
N SER A 31 -2.02 18.68 -2.60
CA SER A 31 -1.76 19.61 -3.71
C SER A 31 -0.27 19.75 -4.04
N ARG A 32 0.59 19.51 -3.04
CA ARG A 32 2.06 19.48 -3.17
C ARG A 32 2.61 18.29 -2.38
N PRO A 33 2.61 17.07 -2.95
CA PRO A 33 3.09 15.89 -2.26
C PRO A 33 4.57 16.02 -1.87
N PRO A 34 4.97 15.62 -0.66
CA PRO A 34 6.37 15.56 -0.28
C PRO A 34 7.06 14.41 -1.04
N LYS A 35 7.66 14.73 -2.20
CA LYS A 35 8.16 13.75 -3.18
C LYS A 35 9.01 12.64 -2.58
N HIS A 36 9.95 12.98 -1.70
CA HIS A 36 10.85 11.99 -1.09
C HIS A 36 10.13 11.04 -0.15
N GLU A 37 9.24 11.55 0.70
CA GLU A 37 8.49 10.70 1.64
C GLU A 37 7.45 9.85 0.91
N LEU A 38 6.75 10.43 -0.08
CA LEU A 38 5.84 9.67 -0.92
C LEU A 38 6.55 8.51 -1.63
N GLN A 39 7.72 8.78 -2.26
CA GLN A 39 8.50 7.74 -2.91
C GLN A 39 8.93 6.65 -1.91
N ARG A 40 9.41 7.06 -0.73
CA ARG A 40 9.81 6.12 0.33
C ARG A 40 8.65 5.22 0.75
N GLN A 41 7.45 5.75 0.94
CA GLN A 41 6.27 4.98 1.32
C GLN A 41 5.81 4.04 0.20
N ILE A 42 5.90 4.48 -1.07
CA ILE A 42 5.67 3.63 -2.25
C ILE A 42 6.62 2.44 -2.27
N ASP A 43 7.93 2.67 -2.05
CA ASP A 43 8.94 1.62 -2.08
C ASP A 43 8.74 0.60 -0.95
N ILE A 44 8.41 1.08 0.26
CA ILE A 44 8.11 0.21 1.41
C ILE A 44 6.87 -0.64 1.13
N ALA A 45 5.78 -0.02 0.64
CA ALA A 45 4.56 -0.75 0.32
C ALA A 45 4.78 -1.77 -0.80
N GLN A 46 5.55 -1.43 -1.83
CA GLN A 46 5.86 -2.36 -2.92
C GLN A 46 6.63 -3.57 -2.40
N ALA A 47 7.69 -3.35 -1.62
CA ALA A 47 8.46 -4.44 -1.03
C ALA A 47 7.60 -5.34 -0.12
N ALA A 48 6.68 -4.74 0.66
CA ALA A 48 5.78 -5.50 1.51
C ALA A 48 4.79 -6.36 0.71
N ILE A 49 4.23 -5.84 -0.39
CA ILE A 49 3.38 -6.63 -1.31
C ILE A 49 4.18 -7.77 -1.95
N ASP A 50 5.41 -7.50 -2.40
CA ASP A 50 6.28 -8.52 -2.99
C ASP A 50 6.62 -9.63 -1.97
N TRP A 51 6.78 -9.28 -0.68
CA TRP A 51 6.94 -10.26 0.40
C TRP A 51 5.67 -11.05 0.66
N MET A 52 4.51 -10.41 0.67
CA MET A 52 3.24 -11.13 0.83
C MET A 52 3.01 -12.13 -0.30
N ASP A 53 3.31 -11.76 -1.55
CA ASP A 53 3.28 -12.68 -2.69
C ASP A 53 4.26 -13.85 -2.50
N ARG A 54 5.50 -13.55 -2.11
CA ARG A 54 6.56 -14.56 -1.91
C ARG A 54 6.23 -15.54 -0.79
N PHE A 55 5.62 -15.07 0.29
CA PHE A 55 5.33 -15.86 1.48
C PHE A 55 3.91 -16.45 1.49
N GLY A 56 3.09 -16.16 0.48
CA GLY A 56 1.72 -16.67 0.39
C GLY A 56 0.78 -16.06 1.43
N VAL A 57 1.01 -14.80 1.82
CA VAL A 57 0.14 -14.06 2.74
C VAL A 57 -1.10 -13.59 1.99
N ASP A 58 -2.29 -13.89 2.54
CA ASP A 58 -3.54 -13.38 1.98
C ASP A 58 -3.73 -11.89 2.34
N TYR A 59 -3.85 -11.06 1.31
CA TYR A 59 -4.13 -9.63 1.41
C TYR A 59 -5.36 -9.21 0.61
N SER A 60 -6.21 -10.16 0.21
CA SER A 60 -7.41 -9.95 -0.60
C SER A 60 -8.41 -8.95 0.00
N SER A 61 -8.38 -8.75 1.31
CA SER A 61 -9.22 -7.80 2.05
C SER A 61 -8.58 -6.42 2.30
N THR A 62 -7.45 -6.13 1.64
CA THR A 62 -6.67 -4.89 1.81
C THR A 62 -6.54 -4.10 0.51
N ARG A 63 -6.03 -2.86 0.59
CA ARG A 63 -5.68 -2.06 -0.60
C ARG A 63 -4.63 -2.71 -1.50
N ALA A 64 -3.86 -3.68 -0.99
CA ALA A 64 -2.90 -4.39 -1.82
C ALA A 64 -3.61 -5.19 -2.94
N ALA A 65 -4.85 -5.65 -2.71
CA ALA A 65 -5.66 -6.27 -3.75
C ALA A 65 -5.92 -5.31 -4.93
N ASP A 66 -6.23 -4.04 -4.62
CA ASP A 66 -6.45 -2.99 -5.63
C ASP A 66 -5.17 -2.67 -6.41
N VAL A 67 -4.02 -2.64 -5.71
CA VAL A 67 -2.70 -2.47 -6.35
C VAL A 67 -2.45 -3.59 -7.35
N LYS A 68 -2.73 -4.85 -6.97
CA LYS A 68 -2.54 -6.01 -7.85
C LYS A 68 -3.50 -6.00 -9.04
N ALA A 69 -4.74 -5.57 -8.85
CA ALA A 69 -5.70 -5.40 -9.93
C ALA A 69 -5.25 -4.38 -10.98
N LEU A 70 -4.49 -3.35 -10.57
CA LEU A 70 -3.92 -2.32 -11.44
C LEU A 70 -2.51 -2.64 -11.98
N GLY A 71 -2.12 -3.92 -12.01
CA GLY A 71 -0.84 -4.37 -12.58
C GLY A 71 0.29 -4.52 -11.57
N GLY A 72 -0.01 -4.42 -10.27
CA GLY A 72 0.91 -4.80 -9.18
C GLY A 72 2.02 -3.81 -8.89
N LYS A 73 1.91 -2.56 -9.37
CA LYS A 73 2.86 -1.49 -9.09
C LYS A 73 2.21 -0.42 -8.22
N VAL A 74 2.72 -0.25 -6.99
CA VAL A 74 2.20 0.76 -6.05
C VAL A 74 2.32 2.16 -6.63
N ALA A 75 3.41 2.46 -7.34
CA ALA A 75 3.60 3.76 -7.99
C ALA A 75 2.48 4.06 -9.00
N VAL A 76 2.11 3.10 -9.84
CA VAL A 76 1.03 3.25 -10.84
C VAL A 76 -0.31 3.41 -10.14
N TRP A 77 -0.58 2.58 -9.14
CA TRP A 77 -1.78 2.70 -8.31
C TRP A 77 -1.87 4.05 -7.60
N ALA A 78 -0.75 4.64 -7.15
CA ALA A 78 -0.73 5.93 -6.46
C ALA A 78 -1.09 7.12 -7.37
N GLU A 79 -0.86 7.00 -8.69
CA GLU A 79 -1.17 8.07 -9.65
C GLU A 79 -2.66 8.46 -9.64
N GLN A 80 -3.57 7.53 -9.36
CA GLN A 80 -5.01 7.79 -9.35
C GLN A 80 -5.44 8.80 -8.27
N PHE A 81 -4.60 9.04 -7.25
CA PHE A 81 -4.89 9.97 -6.16
C PHE A 81 -4.30 11.36 -6.40
N LYS A 82 -3.43 11.52 -7.41
CA LYS A 82 -2.86 12.83 -7.71
C LYS A 82 -3.98 13.76 -8.18
N LYS A 83 -4.09 14.93 -7.55
CA LYS A 83 -4.96 15.99 -8.08
C LYS A 83 -4.38 16.46 -9.39
N THR A 84 -5.16 16.34 -10.47
CA THR A 84 -4.86 16.98 -11.75
C THR A 84 -4.72 18.49 -11.52
N PRO A 85 -3.68 19.14 -12.07
CA PRO A 85 -3.46 20.59 -11.90
C PRO A 85 -4.63 21.44 -12.39
#